data_AF-A0A9Q3BYI6-F1
#
_entry.id   AF-A0A9Q3BYI6-F1
#
_cell.length_a   1.000
_cell.length_b   1.000
_cell.length_c   1.000
_cell.angle_alpha   90.00
_cell.angle_beta   90.00
_cell.angle_gamma   90.00
#
_symmetry.space_group_name_H-M   'P 1'
#
loop_
_entity.id
_entity.type
_entity.pdbx_description
1 polymer ?
#
loop_
_entity_poly.entity_id
_entity_poly.type
_entity_poly.pdbx_seq_one_letter_code
_entity_poly.pdbx_strand_id
1 'polypeptide(L)'
;MQYALKSFDQYHVGVNVPISYPPEIHVNCPISLHLTQISKKYYSPPLLIDESLDIASGCYFQPLYPPTFIIKTKLLYQQAQGLSFLIDRESPSSVLAIAFWKRISSTSIILWKHKITNKTIITSNSDFHPPSPLRSILSDDMGLGKLLQAISLVSHTLNSARNYQRSSLSTISGCQATIIVCPKRLIKNWEEEINKHTHPNNLHAL
;
A
#
# COMPACT_ATOMS: atom_id res chain seq x y z
N MET A 1 -25.23 -13.07 4.34
CA MET A 1 -25.83 -11.76 4.01
C MET A 1 -26.55 -11.11 5.19
N GLN A 2 -27.42 -11.80 5.95
CA GLN A 2 -28.17 -11.19 7.07
C GLN A 2 -27.30 -10.53 8.16
N TYR A 3 -26.13 -11.09 8.49
CA TYR A 3 -25.21 -10.47 9.46
C TYR A 3 -24.59 -9.15 8.96
N ALA A 4 -24.33 -9.03 7.66
CA ALA A 4 -23.79 -7.81 7.09
C ALA A 4 -24.83 -6.66 7.15
N LEU A 5 -26.10 -6.98 6.88
CA LEU A 5 -27.22 -6.04 6.95
C LEU A 5 -27.40 -5.45 8.36
N LYS A 6 -27.34 -6.29 9.40
CA LYS A 6 -27.39 -5.82 10.79
C LYS A 6 -26.27 -4.83 11.13
N SER A 7 -25.08 -5.03 10.57
CA SER A 7 -23.95 -4.11 10.76
C SER A 7 -24.19 -2.77 10.05
N PHE A 8 -24.77 -2.75 8.85
CA PHE A 8 -25.05 -1.50 8.14
C PHE A 8 -26.03 -0.61 8.90
N ASP A 9 -27.09 -1.21 9.47
CA ASP A 9 -28.07 -0.49 10.29
C ASP A 9 -27.49 -0.05 11.64
N GLN A 10 -26.72 -0.92 12.32
CA GLN A 10 -26.10 -0.62 13.62
C GLN A 10 -25.10 0.54 13.55
N TYR A 11 -24.35 0.66 12.45
CA TYR A 11 -23.28 1.65 12.31
C TYR A 11 -23.65 2.82 11.38
N HIS A 12 -24.91 2.92 10.93
CA HIS A 12 -25.37 3.92 9.96
C HIS A 12 -24.49 4.03 8.71
N VAL A 13 -23.96 2.89 8.24
CA VAL A 13 -23.06 2.85 7.08
C VAL A 13 -23.91 2.76 5.83
N GLY A 14 -23.96 3.84 5.05
CA GLY A 14 -24.59 3.85 3.73
C GLY A 14 -23.72 3.13 2.69
N VAL A 15 -24.35 2.44 1.74
CA VAL A 15 -23.66 1.91 0.57
C VAL A 15 -23.46 3.06 -0.41
N ASN A 16 -22.20 3.46 -0.64
CA ASN A 16 -21.86 4.41 -1.69
C ASN A 16 -21.89 3.71 -3.04
N VAL A 17 -22.87 4.05 -3.86
CA VAL A 17 -22.95 3.61 -5.25
C VAL A 17 -22.89 4.82 -6.18
N PRO A 18 -22.18 4.74 -7.31
CA PRO A 18 -22.24 5.77 -8.35
C PRO A 18 -23.69 6.05 -8.76
N ILE A 19 -24.02 7.29 -9.11
CA ILE A 19 -25.38 7.69 -9.53
C ILE A 19 -25.85 6.86 -10.74
N SER A 20 -24.92 6.41 -11.57
CA SER A 20 -25.16 5.60 -12.76
C SER A 20 -25.31 4.10 -12.50
N TYR A 21 -25.08 3.62 -11.28
CA TYR A 21 -25.14 2.21 -10.95
C TYR A 21 -26.48 1.87 -10.28
N PRO A 22 -27.33 1.05 -10.92
CA PRO A 22 -28.55 0.56 -10.29
C PRO A 22 -28.22 -0.63 -9.36
N PRO A 23 -28.23 -0.45 -8.02
CA PRO A 23 -27.86 -1.52 -7.08
C PRO A 23 -28.84 -2.70 -7.06
N GLU A 24 -30.04 -2.51 -7.61
CA GLU A 24 -31.08 -3.55 -7.71
C GLU A 24 -30.74 -4.61 -8.77
N ILE A 25 -29.88 -4.26 -9.75
CA ILE A 25 -29.53 -5.10 -10.89
C ILE A 25 -28.01 -5.07 -11.07
N HIS A 26 -27.31 -5.91 -10.33
CA HIS A 26 -25.87 -6.08 -10.55
C HIS A 26 -25.64 -7.26 -11.50
N VAL A 27 -25.03 -6.99 -12.67
CA VAL A 27 -24.58 -8.04 -13.61
C VAL A 27 -25.69 -9.05 -13.93
N ASN A 28 -26.90 -8.55 -14.25
CA ASN A 28 -28.09 -9.36 -14.55
C ASN A 28 -28.47 -10.39 -13.45
N CYS A 29 -27.95 -10.23 -12.25
CA CYS A 29 -28.30 -11.03 -11.10
C CYS A 29 -29.25 -10.19 -10.22
N PRO A 30 -30.50 -10.60 -10.01
CA PRO A 30 -31.41 -9.90 -9.12
C PRO A 30 -30.87 -10.03 -7.69
N ILE A 31 -30.31 -8.96 -7.15
CA ILE A 31 -29.90 -8.94 -5.76
C ILE A 31 -31.15 -8.68 -4.94
N SER A 32 -31.70 -9.70 -4.28
CA SER A 32 -32.84 -9.54 -3.36
C SER A 32 -32.39 -8.88 -2.04
N LEU A 33 -31.87 -7.66 -2.13
CA LEU A 33 -31.63 -6.83 -0.97
C LEU A 33 -32.89 -5.98 -0.77
N HIS A 34 -33.71 -6.38 0.20
CA HIS A 34 -34.90 -5.63 0.64
C HIS A 34 -34.46 -4.34 1.38
N LEU A 35 -33.73 -3.45 0.69
CA LEU A 35 -33.13 -2.21 1.21
C LEU A 35 -34.14 -1.05 1.23
N THR A 36 -35.41 -1.34 1.45
CA THR A 36 -36.51 -0.36 1.34
C THR A 36 -36.49 0.71 2.45
N GLN A 37 -35.58 0.63 3.44
CA GLN A 37 -35.56 1.52 4.60
C GLN A 37 -34.26 2.32 4.81
N ILE A 38 -33.21 2.13 3.99
CA ILE A 38 -32.02 2.98 4.13
C ILE A 38 -32.32 4.33 3.48
N SER A 39 -32.37 5.39 4.29
CA SER A 39 -32.47 6.76 3.79
C SER A 39 -31.36 6.99 2.78
N LYS A 40 -31.72 7.20 1.51
CA LYS A 40 -30.78 7.56 0.44
C LYS A 40 -30.21 8.94 0.77
N LYS A 41 -29.15 9.00 1.57
CA LYS A 41 -28.39 10.23 1.77
C LYS A 41 -27.56 10.43 0.52
N TYR A 42 -28.14 11.14 -0.43
CA TYR A 42 -27.38 11.72 -1.53
C TYR A 42 -26.46 12.77 -0.94
N TYR A 43 -25.25 12.35 -0.59
CA TYR A 43 -24.17 13.28 -0.33
C TYR A 43 -23.81 13.87 -1.68
N SER A 44 -24.07 15.17 -1.89
CA SER A 44 -23.31 15.90 -2.89
C SER A 44 -21.88 15.95 -2.36
N PRO A 45 -20.89 15.30 -3.02
CA PRO A 45 -19.51 15.57 -2.67
C PRO A 45 -19.32 17.09 -2.77
N PRO A 46 -18.59 17.74 -1.84
CA PRO A 46 -18.15 19.11 -2.08
C PRO A 46 -17.56 19.11 -3.48
N LEU A 47 -17.97 20.07 -4.33
CA LEU A 47 -17.50 20.21 -5.71
C LEU A 47 -15.97 20.09 -5.71
N LEU A 48 -15.49 18.86 -5.91
CA LEU A 48 -14.09 18.59 -6.13
C LEU A 48 -13.89 19.19 -7.49
N ILE A 49 -13.21 20.32 -7.48
CA ILE A 49 -12.65 20.99 -8.64
C ILE A 49 -12.21 19.89 -9.60
N ASP A 50 -12.77 19.95 -10.79
CA ASP A 50 -12.64 19.05 -11.94
C ASP A 50 -11.19 18.97 -12.48
N GLU A 51 -10.18 19.27 -11.66
CA GLU A 51 -8.83 18.80 -11.86
C GLU A 51 -8.85 17.32 -11.49
N SER A 52 -8.97 16.44 -12.50
CA SER A 52 -8.60 15.03 -12.39
C SER A 52 -7.41 14.92 -11.42
N LEU A 53 -7.59 14.23 -10.30
CA LEU A 53 -6.49 13.88 -9.43
C LEU A 53 -5.62 12.90 -10.21
N ASP A 54 -4.77 13.44 -11.09
CA ASP A 54 -3.71 12.75 -11.80
C ASP A 54 -2.69 12.32 -10.74
N ILE A 55 -3.05 11.27 -10.03
CA ILE A 55 -2.23 10.56 -9.07
C ILE A 55 -1.67 9.36 -9.82
N ALA A 56 -0.36 9.22 -9.80
CA ALA A 56 0.29 8.03 -10.32
C ALA A 56 -0.33 6.78 -9.66
N SER A 57 -0.70 5.79 -10.48
CA SER A 57 -1.15 4.48 -10.00
C SER A 57 0.05 3.55 -9.80
N GLY A 58 -0.07 2.63 -8.85
CA GLY A 58 0.93 1.60 -8.61
C GLY A 58 1.14 0.65 -9.81
N CYS A 59 0.18 0.56 -10.72
CA CYS A 59 0.30 -0.28 -11.92
C CYS A 59 1.27 0.29 -12.98
N TYR A 60 1.68 1.57 -12.86
CA TYR A 60 2.61 2.20 -13.78
C TYR A 60 4.08 1.92 -13.44
N PHE A 61 4.37 1.30 -12.29
CA PHE A 61 5.73 0.94 -11.94
C PHE A 61 6.27 -0.17 -12.83
N GLN A 62 7.55 -0.02 -13.19
CA GLN A 62 8.30 -1.07 -13.86
C GLN A 62 8.52 -2.23 -12.88
N PRO A 63 8.49 -3.49 -13.37
CA PRO A 63 8.69 -4.66 -12.52
C PRO A 63 10.10 -4.64 -11.90
N LEU A 64 10.16 -4.79 -10.57
CA LEU A 64 11.40 -4.90 -9.82
C LEU A 64 11.59 -6.35 -9.38
N TYR A 65 12.82 -6.86 -9.50
CA TYR A 65 13.15 -8.23 -9.13
C TYR A 65 14.11 -8.25 -7.92
N PRO A 66 13.93 -9.19 -6.97
CA PRO A 66 14.79 -9.31 -5.81
C PRO A 66 16.18 -9.85 -6.21
N PRO A 67 17.19 -9.66 -5.33
CA PRO A 67 18.51 -10.23 -5.53
C PRO A 67 18.47 -11.76 -5.70
N THR A 68 18.98 -12.24 -6.83
CA THR A 68 18.98 -13.68 -7.20
C THR A 68 19.85 -14.54 -6.29
N PHE A 69 20.83 -13.95 -5.60
CA PHE A 69 21.65 -14.66 -4.61
C PHE A 69 20.89 -14.95 -3.30
N ILE A 70 19.76 -14.27 -3.05
CA ILE A 70 18.91 -14.47 -1.86
C ILE A 70 17.65 -15.25 -2.23
N ILE A 71 16.95 -14.82 -3.27
CA ILE A 71 15.68 -15.41 -3.70
C ILE A 71 15.93 -16.34 -4.89
N LYS A 72 15.62 -17.63 -4.71
CA LYS A 72 15.73 -18.67 -5.73
C LYS A 72 14.61 -18.59 -6.77
N THR A 73 13.40 -18.23 -6.32
CA THR A 73 12.21 -18.27 -7.18
C THR A 73 12.05 -16.99 -7.98
N LYS A 74 11.84 -17.15 -9.29
CA LYS A 74 11.57 -16.03 -10.18
C LYS A 74 10.14 -15.51 -9.96
N LEU A 75 10.01 -14.24 -9.64
CA LEU A 75 8.71 -13.56 -9.58
C LEU A 75 8.06 -13.48 -10.96
N LEU A 76 6.74 -13.64 -10.99
CA LEU A 76 5.93 -13.29 -12.15
C LEU A 76 5.92 -11.76 -12.36
N TYR A 77 5.59 -11.31 -13.57
CA TYR A 77 5.59 -9.90 -13.93
C TYR A 77 4.76 -9.04 -12.97
N GLN A 78 3.50 -9.40 -12.72
CA GLN A 78 2.61 -8.69 -11.80
C GLN A 78 3.15 -8.72 -10.36
N GLN A 79 3.80 -9.83 -9.96
CA GLN A 79 4.39 -9.93 -8.64
C GLN A 79 5.58 -8.96 -8.47
N ALA A 80 6.42 -8.86 -9.51
CA ALA A 80 7.54 -7.92 -9.58
C ALA A 80 7.08 -6.45 -9.65
N GLN A 81 5.97 -6.17 -10.33
CA GLN A 81 5.34 -4.84 -10.28
C GLN A 81 4.84 -4.52 -8.86
N GLY A 82 4.18 -5.48 -8.21
CA GLY A 82 3.77 -5.34 -6.80
C GLY A 82 4.95 -5.09 -5.87
N LEU A 83 6.09 -5.77 -6.08
CA LEU A 83 7.31 -5.50 -5.33
C LEU A 83 7.82 -4.06 -5.52
N SER A 84 7.82 -3.56 -6.76
CA SER A 84 8.19 -2.18 -7.09
C SER A 84 7.31 -1.16 -6.36
N PHE A 85 6.00 -1.40 -6.34
CA PHE A 85 5.04 -0.60 -5.57
C PHE A 85 5.35 -0.61 -4.07
N LEU A 86 5.66 -1.79 -3.50
CA LEU A 86 5.98 -1.91 -2.08
C LEU A 86 7.25 -1.13 -1.72
N ILE A 87 8.30 -1.22 -2.54
CA ILE A 87 9.56 -0.49 -2.36
C ILE A 87 9.36 1.02 -2.47
N ASP A 88 8.60 1.50 -3.45
CA ASP A 88 8.26 2.93 -3.55
C ASP A 88 7.62 3.42 -2.25
N ARG A 89 6.68 2.67 -1.70
CA ARG A 89 5.94 3.02 -0.49
C ARG A 89 6.74 2.95 0.80
N GLU A 90 7.83 2.19 0.84
CA GLU A 90 8.80 2.18 1.95
C GLU A 90 9.90 3.25 1.78
N SER A 91 9.92 3.98 0.67
CA SER A 91 10.86 5.06 0.44
C SER A 91 10.37 6.39 1.03
N PRO A 92 11.24 7.18 1.69
CA PRO A 92 10.91 8.55 2.09
C PRO A 92 10.57 9.42 0.88
N SER A 93 11.19 9.16 -0.27
CA SER A 93 10.99 9.84 -1.55
C SER A 93 9.98 9.12 -2.46
N SER A 94 9.00 8.41 -1.89
CA SER A 94 7.93 7.72 -2.62
C SER A 94 7.27 8.61 -3.68
N VAL A 95 7.31 8.18 -4.93
CA VAL A 95 6.69 8.86 -6.07
C VAL A 95 5.18 8.93 -5.84
N LEU A 96 4.56 7.85 -5.36
CA LEU A 96 3.13 7.82 -5.08
C LEU A 96 2.74 8.76 -3.94
N ALA A 97 3.55 8.85 -2.88
CA ALA A 97 3.27 9.78 -1.78
C ALA A 97 3.41 11.24 -2.24
N ILE A 98 4.44 11.54 -3.03
CA ILE A 98 4.70 12.87 -3.59
C ILE A 98 3.59 13.26 -4.58
N ALA A 99 2.99 12.32 -5.31
CA ALA A 99 1.91 12.59 -6.26
C ALA A 99 0.67 13.25 -5.63
N PHE A 100 0.49 13.15 -4.31
CA PHE A 100 -0.56 13.88 -3.57
C PHE A 100 -0.24 15.36 -3.33
N TRP A 101 0.94 15.83 -3.73
CA TRP A 101 1.39 17.20 -3.53
C TRP A 101 1.59 17.91 -4.87
N LYS A 102 1.26 19.19 -4.89
CA LYS A 102 1.58 20.12 -5.97
C LYS A 102 2.79 20.94 -5.55
N ARG A 103 3.88 20.86 -6.33
CA ARG A 103 5.08 21.66 -6.13
C ARG A 103 4.94 22.97 -6.89
N ILE A 104 5.16 24.09 -6.22
CA ILE A 104 5.16 25.43 -6.80
C ILE A 104 6.50 26.07 -6.43
N SER A 105 7.33 26.35 -7.43
CA SER A 105 8.64 26.99 -7.22
C SER A 105 8.56 28.48 -7.52
N SER A 106 9.03 29.28 -6.57
CA SER A 106 9.39 30.69 -6.72
C SER A 106 10.91 30.84 -6.65
N THR A 107 11.43 32.02 -7.01
CA THR A 107 12.86 32.32 -7.21
C THR A 107 13.81 31.83 -6.11
N SER A 108 13.36 31.75 -4.85
CA SER A 108 14.15 31.26 -3.71
C SER A 108 13.40 30.29 -2.79
N ILE A 109 12.13 30.00 -3.08
CA ILE A 109 11.23 29.29 -2.18
C ILE A 109 10.42 28.26 -2.95
N ILE A 110 10.31 27.05 -2.39
CA ILE A 110 9.46 25.98 -2.88
C ILE A 110 8.27 25.83 -1.92
N LEU A 111 7.08 25.90 -2.49
CA LEU A 111 5.82 25.64 -1.82
C LEU A 111 5.30 24.26 -2.26
N TRP A 112 5.06 23.39 -1.29
CA TRP A 112 4.35 22.12 -1.47
C TRP A 112 2.94 22.27 -0.94
N LYS A 113 1.93 22.05 -1.78
CA LYS A 113 0.51 22.08 -1.38
C LYS A 113 -0.11 20.70 -1.56
N HIS A 114 -0.66 20.12 -0.50
CA HIS A 114 -1.34 18.84 -0.56
C HIS A 114 -2.66 19.00 -1.34
N LYS A 115 -2.87 18.17 -2.37
CA LYS A 115 -4.00 18.26 -3.30
C LYS A 115 -5.37 18.12 -2.60
N ILE A 116 -5.46 17.26 -1.58
CA ILE A 116 -6.73 16.97 -0.87
C ILE A 116 -6.91 17.87 0.37
N THR A 117 -5.99 17.82 1.33
CA THR A 117 -6.11 18.54 2.62
C THR A 117 -5.83 20.03 2.53
N ASN A 118 -5.35 20.54 1.38
CA ASN A 118 -4.85 21.91 1.21
C ASN A 118 -3.72 22.33 2.16
N LYS A 119 -3.11 21.39 2.91
CA LYS A 119 -1.95 21.65 3.76
C LYS A 119 -0.78 22.17 2.94
N THR A 120 -0.12 23.20 3.42
CA THR A 120 1.07 23.79 2.77
C THR A 120 2.33 23.53 3.58
N ILE A 121 3.44 23.33 2.87
CA ILE A 121 4.79 23.26 3.43
C ILE A 121 5.66 24.19 2.58
N ILE A 122 6.41 25.07 3.25
CA ILE A 122 7.30 26.02 2.60
C ILE A 122 8.74 25.64 2.95
N THR A 123 9.61 25.60 1.96
CA THR A 123 11.04 25.27 2.15
C THR A 123 11.90 26.06 1.16
N SER A 124 13.13 26.38 1.54
CA SER A 124 14.16 26.89 0.64
C SER A 124 15.09 25.78 0.11
N ASN A 125 14.98 24.55 0.64
CA ASN A 125 15.80 23.42 0.22
C ASN A 125 15.21 22.75 -1.03
N SER A 126 15.99 22.70 -2.11
CA SER A 126 15.61 22.07 -3.39
C SER A 126 15.31 20.58 -3.27
N ASP A 127 15.99 19.90 -2.37
CA ASP A 127 15.99 18.44 -2.25
C ASP A 127 14.92 17.95 -1.26
N PHE A 128 14.23 18.89 -0.61
CA PHE A 128 13.12 18.57 0.28
C PHE A 128 11.92 18.04 -0.50
N HIS A 129 11.42 16.89 -0.06
CA HIS A 129 10.11 16.36 -0.45
C HIS A 129 9.21 16.25 0.78
N PRO A 130 7.88 16.34 0.61
CA PRO A 130 6.93 16.12 1.70
C PRO A 130 7.08 14.72 2.32
N PRO A 131 6.66 14.54 3.59
CA PRO A 131 6.81 13.27 4.28
C PRO A 131 5.96 12.17 3.64
N SER A 132 6.61 11.02 3.37
CA SER A 132 5.95 9.77 2.98
C SER A 132 5.48 9.01 4.23
N PRO A 133 4.30 8.37 4.22
CA PRO A 133 3.82 7.56 5.35
C PRO A 133 4.61 6.25 5.57
N LEU A 134 5.57 5.90 4.69
CA LEU A 134 6.46 4.73 4.79
C LEU A 134 5.72 3.40 5.00
N ARG A 135 4.55 3.25 4.39
CA ARG A 135 3.63 2.12 4.59
C ARG A 135 2.87 1.78 3.32
N SER A 136 2.61 0.50 3.13
CA SER A 136 1.86 -0.06 2.00
C SER A 136 0.82 -1.07 2.46
N ILE A 137 -0.15 -1.34 1.60
CA ILE A 137 -1.14 -2.40 1.75
C ILE A 137 -1.10 -3.22 0.46
N LEU A 138 -0.94 -4.54 0.61
CA LEU A 138 -0.97 -5.49 -0.50
C LEU A 138 -2.26 -6.30 -0.43
N SER A 139 -3.23 -5.95 -1.27
CA SER A 139 -4.58 -6.54 -1.29
C SER A 139 -4.91 -7.26 -2.60
N ASP A 140 -3.92 -7.97 -3.15
CA ASP A 140 -4.12 -8.81 -4.33
C ASP A 140 -5.05 -9.98 -4.02
N ASP A 141 -5.71 -10.54 -5.04
CA ASP A 141 -6.55 -11.73 -4.91
C ASP A 141 -5.79 -12.94 -4.33
N MET A 142 -6.56 -13.87 -3.74
CA MET A 142 -6.00 -15.11 -3.19
C MET A 142 -5.35 -15.94 -4.30
N GLY A 143 -4.18 -16.52 -4.00
CA GLY A 143 -3.43 -17.34 -4.96
C GLY A 143 -2.41 -16.59 -5.82
N LEU A 144 -2.39 -15.25 -5.80
CA LEU A 144 -1.42 -14.46 -6.59
C LEU A 144 0.01 -14.42 -6.01
N GLY A 145 0.30 -15.17 -4.96
CA GLY A 145 1.65 -15.30 -4.40
C GLY A 145 2.11 -14.10 -3.57
N LYS A 146 1.19 -13.44 -2.85
CA LYS A 146 1.48 -12.35 -1.90
C LYS A 146 2.59 -12.67 -0.89
N LEU A 147 2.67 -13.94 -0.47
CA LEU A 147 3.69 -14.41 0.46
C LEU A 147 5.09 -14.30 -0.16
N LEU A 148 5.27 -14.74 -1.41
CA LEU A 148 6.51 -14.60 -2.14
C LEU A 148 6.88 -13.12 -2.37
N GLN A 149 5.90 -12.25 -2.66
CA GLN A 149 6.14 -10.80 -2.77
C GLN A 149 6.63 -10.21 -1.43
N ALA A 150 6.04 -10.61 -0.30
CA ALA A 150 6.46 -10.17 1.02
C ALA A 150 7.87 -10.66 1.37
N ILE A 151 8.22 -11.93 1.10
CA ILE A 151 9.59 -12.43 1.27
C ILE A 151 10.57 -11.65 0.38
N SER A 152 10.17 -11.38 -0.87
CA SER A 152 10.99 -10.62 -1.81
C SER A 152 11.23 -9.19 -1.32
N LEU A 153 10.22 -8.55 -0.73
CA LEU A 153 10.35 -7.23 -0.09
C LEU A 153 11.39 -7.25 1.02
N VAL A 154 11.26 -8.20 1.96
CA VAL A 154 12.23 -8.37 3.07
C VAL A 154 13.64 -8.57 2.53
N SER A 155 13.80 -9.44 1.51
CA SER A 155 15.11 -9.69 0.89
C SER A 155 15.74 -8.43 0.28
N HIS A 156 14.92 -7.56 -0.32
CA HIS A 156 15.38 -6.34 -0.98
C HIS A 156 15.82 -5.28 0.04
N THR A 157 15.18 -5.23 1.21
CA THR A 157 15.47 -4.23 2.26
C THR A 157 16.52 -4.66 3.28
N LEU A 158 17.09 -5.85 3.16
CA LEU A 158 18.14 -6.36 4.06
C LEU A 158 19.35 -5.43 4.21
N ASN A 159 19.82 -4.82 3.13
CA ASN A 159 20.95 -3.88 3.21
C ASN A 159 20.59 -2.61 3.99
N SER A 160 19.37 -2.10 3.82
CA SER A 160 18.84 -0.98 4.60
C SER A 160 18.75 -1.32 6.08
N ALA A 161 18.28 -2.53 6.41
CA ALA A 161 18.22 -3.03 7.79
C ALA A 161 19.61 -3.16 8.43
N ARG A 162 20.60 -3.69 7.71
CA ARG A 162 22.00 -3.75 8.17
C ARG A 162 22.61 -2.36 8.40
N ASN A 163 22.32 -1.42 7.50
CA ASN A 163 22.78 -0.04 7.65
C ASN A 163 22.13 0.64 8.86
N TYR A 164 20.84 0.38 9.11
CA TYR A 164 20.12 0.86 10.29
C TYR A 164 20.72 0.33 11.60
N GLN A 165 21.08 -0.95 11.65
CA GLN A 165 21.78 -1.53 12.80
C GLN A 165 23.15 -0.88 13.02
N ARG A 166 23.90 -0.59 11.95
CA ARG A 166 25.23 0.05 12.05
C ARG A 166 25.16 1.52 12.44
N SER A 167 24.12 2.24 12.02
CA SER A 167 23.97 3.68 12.25
C SER A 167 23.31 4.03 13.59
N SER A 168 22.77 3.06 14.33
CA SER A 168 22.22 3.31 15.66
C SER A 168 23.35 3.60 16.66
N LEU A 169 23.72 4.88 16.81
CA LEU A 169 24.62 5.33 17.89
C LEU A 169 23.92 5.41 19.27
N SER A 170 22.62 5.10 19.36
CA SER A 170 21.84 5.13 20.60
C SER A 170 22.06 3.89 21.47
N THR A 171 21.77 4.00 22.77
CA THR A 171 21.75 2.90 23.77
C THR A 171 20.87 1.71 23.40
N ILE A 172 19.96 1.90 22.44
CA ILE A 172 19.15 0.85 21.83
C ILE A 172 19.79 0.53 20.48
N SER A 173 20.42 -0.63 20.39
CA SER A 173 20.98 -1.16 19.14
C SER A 173 19.85 -1.36 18.12
N GLY A 174 20.04 -0.86 16.90
CA GLY A 174 19.10 -1.01 15.80
C GLY A 174 18.94 -2.49 15.44
N CYS A 175 17.71 -2.93 15.29
CA CYS A 175 17.40 -4.31 14.92
C CYS A 175 17.39 -4.45 13.40
N GLN A 176 18.04 -5.49 12.87
CA GLN A 176 18.01 -5.84 11.45
C GLN A 176 16.90 -6.87 11.10
N ALA A 177 16.02 -7.20 12.05
CA ALA A 177 14.98 -8.20 11.87
C ALA A 177 13.64 -7.60 11.42
N THR A 178 12.90 -8.35 10.63
CA THR A 178 11.51 -8.03 10.23
C THR A 178 10.55 -8.93 10.98
N ILE A 179 9.55 -8.34 11.65
CA ILE A 179 8.52 -9.08 12.38
C ILE A 179 7.35 -9.37 11.42
N ILE A 180 7.01 -10.65 11.29
CA ILE A 180 5.83 -11.10 10.54
C ILE A 180 4.77 -11.54 11.56
N VAL A 181 3.65 -10.83 11.61
CA VAL A 181 2.51 -11.21 12.45
C VAL A 181 1.48 -11.93 11.59
N CYS A 182 1.15 -13.17 11.95
CA CYS A 182 0.17 -13.97 11.24
C CYS A 182 -0.68 -14.84 12.20
N PRO A 183 -1.85 -15.31 11.77
CA PRO A 183 -2.60 -16.32 12.50
C PRO A 183 -1.75 -17.56 12.83
N LYS A 184 -1.90 -18.12 14.03
CA LYS A 184 -1.09 -19.26 14.53
C LYS A 184 -0.98 -20.43 13.54
N ARG A 185 -2.05 -20.72 12.79
CA ARG A 185 -2.09 -21.81 11.81
C ARG A 185 -1.17 -21.60 10.61
N LEU A 186 -0.75 -20.37 10.33
CA LEU A 186 0.07 -20.02 9.17
C LEU A 186 1.57 -19.95 9.47
N ILE A 187 1.98 -20.06 10.75
CA ILE A 187 3.40 -19.94 11.14
C ILE A 187 4.26 -20.96 10.38
N LYS A 188 3.86 -22.23 10.35
CA LYS A 188 4.58 -23.29 9.62
C LYS A 188 4.62 -23.04 8.12
N ASN A 189 3.49 -22.60 7.54
CA ASN A 189 3.43 -22.26 6.12
C ASN A 189 4.39 -21.12 5.76
N TRP A 190 4.55 -20.11 6.62
CA TRP A 190 5.54 -19.05 6.42
C TRP A 190 6.96 -19.59 6.43
N GLU A 191 7.30 -20.44 7.40
CA GLU A 191 8.63 -21.06 7.50
C GLU A 191 8.96 -21.92 6.27
N GLU A 192 8.02 -22.78 5.85
CA GLU A 192 8.17 -23.62 4.65
C GLU A 192 8.37 -22.79 3.38
N GLU A 193 7.58 -21.73 3.19
CA GLU A 193 7.67 -20.88 2.01
C GLU A 193 8.95 -20.03 2.00
N ILE A 194 9.43 -19.56 3.16
CA ILE A 194 10.75 -18.90 3.28
C ILE A 194 11.85 -19.87 2.85
N ASN A 195 11.86 -21.10 3.39
CA ASN A 195 12.87 -22.10 3.06
C ASN A 195 12.82 -22.55 1.59
N LYS A 196 11.63 -22.60 1.01
CA LYS A 196 11.41 -22.97 -0.40
C LYS A 196 11.90 -21.90 -1.37
N HIS A 197 11.68 -20.63 -1.05
CA HIS A 197 11.91 -19.52 -1.97
C HIS A 197 13.27 -18.83 -1.79
N THR A 198 13.97 -19.08 -0.69
CA THR A 198 15.28 -18.48 -0.39
C THR A 198 16.41 -19.49 -0.55
N HIS A 199 17.61 -18.99 -0.87
CA HIS A 199 18.82 -19.80 -0.79
C HIS A 199 19.20 -20.05 0.68
N PRO A 200 19.73 -21.23 1.03
CA PRO A 200 20.12 -21.56 2.40
C PRO A 200 21.05 -20.49 2.99
N ASN A 201 20.89 -20.21 4.29
CA ASN A 201 21.71 -19.27 5.08
C ASN A 201 21.61 -17.79 4.73
N ASN A 202 20.67 -17.37 3.87
CA ASN A 202 20.48 -15.94 3.59
C ASN A 202 19.40 -15.27 4.45
N LEU A 203 18.27 -15.96 4.67
CA LEU A 203 17.15 -15.49 5.47
C LEU A 203 16.78 -16.58 6.48
N HIS A 204 16.73 -16.22 7.76
CA HIS A 204 16.38 -17.13 8.85
C HIS A 204 15.05 -16.70 9.47
N ALA A 205 14.08 -17.61 9.49
CA ALA A 205 12.89 -17.49 10.32
C ALA A 205 13.23 -17.99 11.74
N LEU A 206 12.82 -17.25 12.75
CA LEU A 206 13.02 -17.56 14.18
C LEU A 206 11.69 -17.87 14.86
#